data_AF-A0A1G4KA72-F1
#
_entry.id   AF-A0A1G4KA72-F1
#
_cell.length_a   1.000
_cell.length_b   1.000
_cell.length_c   1.000
_cell.angle_alpha   90.00
_cell.angle_beta   90.00
_cell.angle_gamma   90.00
#
_symmetry.space_group_name_H-M   'P 1'
#
loop_
_entity.id
_entity.type
_entity.pdbx_description
1 polymer ?
#
loop_
_entity_poly.entity_id
_entity_poly.type
_entity_poly.pdbx_seq_one_letter_code
_entity_poly.pdbx_strand_id
1 'polypeptide(L)'
;MGDDRSYRMLVLLEDVVEEDTKGDDSTGESQKAEVPKATHEFVDELILPFEIEDMDKLNKWFDKFDAEICIPNEGFIKYEISSDGLVVLLLDRTREKVASQVRAFVQGTKIEGSDDEDEPSI
;
A
#
# COMPACT_ATOMS: atom_id res chain seq x y z
N MET A 1 -18.87 -12.03 -12.09
CA MET A 1 -19.78 -11.82 -10.93
C MET A 1 -19.10 -12.49 -9.76
N GLY A 2 -18.24 -11.77 -9.04
CA GLY A 2 -17.46 -12.33 -7.93
C GLY A 2 -16.38 -11.39 -7.36
N ASP A 3 -16.02 -10.31 -8.06
CA ASP A 3 -14.95 -9.39 -7.63
C ASP A 3 -15.33 -8.47 -6.44
N ASP A 4 -16.52 -8.66 -5.85
CA ASP A 4 -17.03 -7.91 -4.69
C ASP A 4 -16.50 -8.45 -3.36
N ARG A 5 -15.80 -9.60 -3.35
CA ARG A 5 -15.28 -10.24 -2.13
C ARG A 5 -13.77 -10.31 -2.05
N SER A 6 -13.06 -9.75 -3.02
CA SER A 6 -11.59 -9.74 -3.04
C SER A 6 -11.06 -8.50 -2.32
N TYR A 7 -9.94 -8.64 -1.62
CA TYR A 7 -9.27 -7.50 -1.02
C TYR A 7 -8.71 -6.55 -2.09
N ARG A 8 -8.85 -5.25 -1.89
CA ARG A 8 -8.27 -4.20 -2.74
C ARG A 8 -7.20 -3.46 -1.96
N MET A 9 -5.98 -3.50 -2.45
CA MET A 9 -4.84 -2.81 -1.89
C MET A 9 -4.61 -1.49 -2.63
N LEU A 10 -4.80 -0.37 -1.93
CA LEU A 10 -4.49 0.96 -2.41
C LEU A 10 -3.08 1.33 -1.98
N VAL A 11 -2.25 1.77 -2.91
CA VAL A 11 -0.89 2.24 -2.64
C VAL A 11 -0.87 3.76 -2.73
N LEU A 12 -0.54 4.40 -1.61
CA LEU A 12 -0.43 5.84 -1.49
C LEU A 12 0.99 6.22 -1.07
N LEU A 13 1.54 7.24 -1.70
CA LEU A 13 2.78 7.86 -1.27
C LEU A 13 2.47 9.01 -0.32
N GLU A 14 2.98 8.92 0.90
CA GLU A 14 3.04 10.00 1.86
C GLU A 14 4.32 10.80 1.60
N ASP A 15 4.17 12.06 1.21
CA ASP A 15 5.25 13.03 1.24
C ASP A 15 5.24 13.64 2.64
N VAL A 16 6.19 13.24 3.49
CA VAL A 16 6.46 13.98 4.71
C VAL A 16 7.21 15.22 4.26
N VAL A 17 6.48 16.33 4.09
CA VAL A 17 7.13 17.65 4.02
C VAL A 17 7.92 17.80 5.31
N GLU A 18 9.22 17.48 5.24
CA GLU A 18 10.18 17.88 6.25
C GLU A 18 10.08 19.40 6.30
N GLU A 19 9.39 19.93 7.31
CA GLU A 19 9.60 21.29 7.77
C GLU A 19 11.08 21.37 8.17
N ASP A 20 11.93 21.69 7.20
CA ASP A 20 13.26 22.23 7.42
C ASP A 20 13.04 23.63 8.03
N THR A 21 12.58 23.67 9.29
CA THR A 21 12.43 24.92 10.04
C THR A 21 13.81 25.35 10.50
N LYS A 22 14.56 25.93 9.56
CA LYS A 22 15.60 26.89 9.86
C LYS A 22 15.54 28.09 8.89
N GLY A 23 14.88 29.17 9.36
CA GLY A 23 14.92 30.53 8.82
C GLY A 23 13.57 30.98 8.25
N ASP A 24 12.70 31.64 9.02
CA ASP A 24 12.65 33.11 9.19
C ASP A 24 12.34 33.85 7.87
N ASP A 25 11.08 34.24 7.64
CA ASP A 25 10.72 35.67 7.70
C ASP A 25 9.19 35.86 7.76
N SER A 26 8.88 36.91 8.51
CA SER A 26 7.63 37.46 9.01
C SER A 26 6.54 37.68 7.96
N THR A 27 5.32 37.15 8.19
CA THR A 27 4.09 37.97 8.14
C THR A 27 2.96 37.26 8.87
N GLY A 28 2.37 37.94 9.86
CA GLY A 28 1.30 37.38 10.68
C GLY A 28 -0.02 37.25 9.94
N GLU A 29 -0.79 36.22 10.29
CA GLU A 29 -2.13 36.34 10.88
C GLU A 29 -2.72 34.94 11.15
N SER A 30 -3.04 34.70 12.42
CA SER A 30 -4.19 33.94 12.94
C SER A 30 -4.66 32.64 12.27
N GLN A 31 -4.67 31.59 13.11
CA GLN A 31 -5.65 30.50 13.19
C GLN A 31 -5.58 29.37 12.16
N LYS A 32 -4.94 28.26 12.58
CA LYS A 32 -5.53 26.92 12.82
C LYS A 32 -4.34 25.97 12.89
N ALA A 33 -4.25 25.15 13.95
CA ALA A 33 -3.21 24.14 14.08
C ALA A 33 -3.11 23.34 12.77
N GLU A 34 -2.03 23.59 12.01
CA GLU A 34 -1.73 22.91 10.77
C GLU A 34 -1.37 21.48 11.17
N VAL A 35 -2.36 20.59 11.06
CA VAL A 35 -2.09 19.17 10.85
C VAL A 35 -1.08 19.13 9.70
N PRO A 36 0.09 18.51 9.87
CA PRO A 36 1.11 18.49 8.82
C PRO A 36 0.43 18.07 7.53
N LYS A 37 0.61 18.87 6.46
CA LYS A 37 0.10 18.58 5.12
C LYS A 37 0.87 17.38 4.56
N ALA A 38 0.67 16.20 5.16
CA ALA A 38 1.01 14.94 4.53
C ALA A 38 0.15 14.87 3.27
N THR A 39 0.77 15.06 2.10
CA THR A 39 0.08 14.83 0.84
C THR A 39 0.14 13.34 0.58
N HIS A 40 -1.02 12.68 0.67
CA HIS A 40 -1.20 11.29 0.27
C HIS A 40 -1.51 11.25 -1.22
N GLU A 41 -0.51 10.95 -2.03
CA GLU A 41 -0.66 10.80 -3.48
C GLU A 41 -1.03 9.35 -3.81
N PHE A 42 -2.19 9.14 -4.44
CA PHE A 42 -2.60 7.82 -4.92
C PHE A 42 -1.68 7.38 -6.07
N VAL A 43 -1.04 6.23 -5.93
CA VAL A 43 -0.13 5.67 -6.93
C VAL A 43 -0.78 4.57 -7.75
N ASP A 44 -1.34 3.58 -7.07
CA ASP A 44 -1.77 2.34 -7.70
C ASP A 44 -2.86 1.64 -6.88
N GLU A 45 -3.66 0.82 -7.57
CA GLU A 45 -4.67 -0.05 -6.97
C GLU A 45 -4.38 -1.48 -7.41
N LEU A 46 -4.19 -2.37 -6.43
CA LEU A 46 -3.87 -3.76 -6.64
C LEU A 46 -4.98 -4.64 -6.06
N ILE A 47 -5.57 -5.49 -6.89
CA ILE A 47 -6.56 -6.46 -6.42
C ILE A 47 -5.80 -7.67 -5.89
N LEU A 48 -5.99 -7.96 -4.60
CA LEU A 48 -5.40 -9.11 -3.97
C LEU A 48 -6.22 -10.37 -4.31
N PRO A 49 -5.55 -11.49 -4.56
CA PRO A 49 -6.18 -12.77 -4.88
C PRO A 49 -6.78 -13.50 -3.67
N PHE A 50 -7.18 -12.76 -2.64
CA PHE A 50 -7.67 -13.31 -1.39
C PHE A 50 -9.11 -12.86 -1.17
N GLU A 51 -9.96 -13.79 -0.78
CA GLU A 51 -11.33 -13.49 -0.38
C GLU A 51 -11.36 -12.94 1.05
N ILE A 52 -12.29 -12.03 1.34
CA ILE A 52 -12.53 -11.48 2.69
C ILE A 52 -12.80 -12.58 3.72
N GLU A 53 -13.37 -13.70 3.27
CA GLU A 53 -13.67 -14.87 4.10
C GLU A 53 -12.40 -15.66 4.48
N ASP A 54 -11.29 -15.47 3.77
CA ASP A 54 -10.02 -16.21 3.90
C ASP A 54 -8.94 -15.40 4.67
N MET A 55 -9.34 -14.74 5.76
CA MET A 55 -8.42 -13.96 6.62
C MET A 55 -7.19 -14.74 7.11
N ASP A 56 -7.30 -16.06 7.33
CA ASP A 56 -6.16 -16.90 7.72
C ASP A 56 -5.07 -16.98 6.63
N LYS A 57 -5.47 -17.09 5.36
CA LYS A 57 -4.53 -17.08 4.23
C LYS A 57 -3.93 -15.69 4.05
N LEU A 58 -4.78 -14.67 4.16
CA LEU A 58 -4.36 -13.28 4.10
C LEU A 58 -3.32 -12.97 5.17
N ASN A 59 -3.53 -13.37 6.42
CA ASN A 59 -2.58 -13.18 7.51
C ASN A 59 -1.24 -13.85 7.23
N LYS A 60 -1.23 -15.11 6.76
CA LYS A 60 0.02 -15.80 6.39
C LYS A 60 0.75 -15.14 5.22
N TRP A 61 -0.01 -14.57 4.29
CA TRP A 61 0.55 -13.80 3.19
C TRP A 61 1.14 -12.49 3.69
N PHE A 62 0.44 -11.78 4.59
CA PHE A 62 0.93 -10.57 5.23
C PHE A 62 2.14 -10.82 6.12
N ASP A 63 2.25 -11.96 6.81
CA ASP A 63 3.47 -12.35 7.53
C ASP A 63 4.70 -12.39 6.60
N LYS A 64 4.53 -12.92 5.37
CA LYS A 64 5.60 -12.93 4.36
C LYS A 64 5.86 -11.56 3.79
N PHE A 65 4.79 -10.81 3.51
CA PHE A 65 4.89 -9.43 3.06
C PHE A 65 5.64 -8.58 4.08
N ASP A 66 5.35 -8.75 5.37
CA ASP A 66 6.04 -8.07 6.44
C ASP A 66 7.53 -8.45 6.44
N ALA A 67 7.84 -9.75 6.37
CA ALA A 67 9.22 -10.21 6.37
C ALA A 67 10.05 -9.69 5.18
N GLU A 68 9.46 -9.63 3.97
CA GLU A 68 10.17 -9.26 2.74
C GLU A 68 10.13 -7.76 2.42
N ILE A 69 9.06 -7.06 2.84
CA ILE A 69 8.81 -5.66 2.48
C ILE A 69 8.82 -4.76 3.72
N CYS A 70 8.06 -5.10 4.77
CA CYS A 70 7.92 -4.19 5.91
C CYS A 70 9.16 -4.14 6.80
N ILE A 71 9.75 -5.27 7.18
CA ILE A 71 10.97 -5.33 8.00
C ILE A 71 12.14 -4.54 7.36
N PRO A 72 12.48 -4.69 6.06
CA PRO A 72 13.56 -3.91 5.47
C PRO A 72 13.25 -2.41 5.29
N ASN A 73 11.97 -2.03 5.36
CA ASN A 73 11.51 -0.65 5.21
C ASN A 73 10.81 -0.12 6.47
N GLU A 74 11.08 -0.75 7.62
CA GLU A 74 10.41 -0.48 8.90
C GLU A 74 10.56 1.00 9.26
N GLY A 75 9.44 1.66 9.54
CA GLY A 75 9.36 3.11 9.81
C GLY A 75 9.00 4.01 8.63
N PHE A 76 9.08 3.51 7.39
CA PHE A 76 8.72 4.26 6.16
C PHE A 76 7.55 3.67 5.39
N ILE A 77 7.06 2.50 5.82
CA ILE A 77 5.88 1.84 5.30
C ILE A 77 4.89 1.65 6.44
N LYS A 78 3.63 2.01 6.19
CA LYS A 78 2.49 1.76 7.07
C LYS A 78 1.41 1.11 6.23
N TYR A 79 0.64 0.22 6.81
CA TYR A 79 -0.50 -0.36 6.14
C TYR A 79 -1.66 -0.54 7.10
N GLU A 80 -2.87 -0.47 6.57
CA GLU A 80 -4.12 -0.65 7.29
C GLU A 80 -4.97 -1.67 6.54
N ILE A 81 -5.44 -2.69 7.23
CA ILE A 81 -6.30 -3.74 6.68
C ILE A 81 -7.68 -3.56 7.30
N SER A 82 -8.67 -3.27 6.46
CA SER A 82 -10.07 -3.18 6.82
C SER A 82 -10.77 -4.52 6.60
N SER A 83 -11.65 -4.90 7.52
CA SER A 83 -12.49 -6.10 7.41
C SER A 83 -13.43 -6.10 6.19
N ASP A 84 -13.69 -4.93 5.60
CA ASP A 84 -14.53 -4.75 4.42
C ASP A 84 -13.84 -5.10 3.09
N GLY A 85 -12.61 -5.63 3.13
CA GLY A 85 -11.86 -5.97 1.92
C GLY A 85 -11.00 -4.83 1.38
N LEU A 86 -10.66 -3.85 2.20
CA LEU A 86 -9.79 -2.74 1.80
C LEU A 86 -8.45 -2.85 2.51
N VAL A 87 -7.36 -2.73 1.78
CA VAL A 87 -6.01 -2.60 2.32
C VAL A 87 -5.47 -1.25 1.86
N VAL A 88 -4.99 -0.43 2.78
CA VAL A 88 -4.42 0.88 2.47
C VAL A 88 -2.95 0.83 2.83
N LEU A 89 -2.07 1.00 1.86
CA LEU A 89 -0.64 1.02 2.04
C LEU A 89 -0.14 2.45 1.87
N LEU A 90 0.48 2.98 2.92
CA LEU A 90 1.08 4.30 2.99
C LEU A 90 2.60 4.13 2.95
N LEU A 91 3.23 4.66 1.92
CA LEU A 91 4.66 4.58 1.69
C LEU A 91 5.27 5.97 1.68
N ASP A 92 6.42 6.14 2.32
CA ASP A 92 7.14 7.40 2.22
C ASP A 92 7.63 7.63 0.76
N ARG A 93 7.52 8.85 0.25
CA ARG A 93 7.96 9.18 -1.12
C ARG A 93 9.43 8.89 -1.37
N THR A 94 10.28 8.97 -0.35
CA THR A 94 11.71 8.60 -0.46
C THR A 94 11.91 7.12 -0.78
N ARG A 95 10.87 6.30 -0.57
CA ARG A 95 10.85 4.85 -0.74
C ARG A 95 9.90 4.41 -1.85
N GLU A 96 9.73 5.20 -2.92
CA GLU A 96 8.95 4.83 -4.11
C GLU A 96 9.32 3.45 -4.69
N LYS A 97 10.59 3.04 -4.57
CA LYS A 97 11.05 1.70 -4.99
C LYS A 97 10.28 0.56 -4.30
N VAL A 98 9.85 0.79 -3.06
CA VAL A 98 9.08 -0.18 -2.29
C VAL A 98 7.70 -0.35 -2.89
N ALA A 99 7.07 0.70 -3.42
CA ALA A 99 5.79 0.56 -4.15
C ALA A 99 5.92 -0.39 -5.34
N SER A 100 7.04 -0.32 -6.06
CA SER A 100 7.35 -1.28 -7.14
C SER A 100 7.58 -2.71 -6.62
N GLN A 101 8.21 -2.87 -5.45
CA GLN A 101 8.38 -4.18 -4.83
C GLN A 101 7.04 -4.77 -4.36
N VAL A 102 6.17 -3.96 -3.76
CA VAL A 102 4.81 -4.35 -3.36
C VAL A 102 4.03 -4.82 -4.57
N ARG A 103 4.05 -4.03 -5.65
CA ARG A 103 3.40 -4.41 -6.92
C ARG A 103 3.91 -5.74 -7.45
N ALA A 104 5.24 -5.92 -7.47
CA ALA A 104 5.85 -7.17 -7.90
C ALA A 104 5.51 -8.35 -6.97
N PHE A 105 5.41 -8.12 -5.66
CA PHE A 105 5.05 -9.14 -4.68
C PHE A 105 3.60 -9.59 -4.83
N VAL A 106 2.68 -8.63 -4.99
CA VAL A 106 1.26 -8.92 -5.24
C VAL A 106 1.08 -9.64 -6.58
N GLN A 107 1.73 -9.18 -7.65
CA GLN A 107 1.67 -9.86 -8.96
C GLN A 107 2.34 -11.24 -8.96
N GLY A 108 3.42 -11.41 -8.20
CA GLY A 108 4.13 -12.67 -8.03
C GLY A 108 3.39 -13.66 -7.12
N THR A 109 2.40 -13.18 -6.35
CA THR A 109 1.49 -14.02 -5.59
C THR A 109 0.52 -14.69 -6.56
N LYS A 110 1.01 -15.73 -7.24
CA LYS A 110 0.18 -16.65 -8.00
C LYS A 110 -0.78 -17.31 -7.01
N ILE A 111 -2.06 -16.98 -7.09
CA ILE A 111 -3.11 -17.85 -6.56
C ILE A 111 -2.89 -19.18 -7.27
N GLU A 112 -2.69 -20.27 -6.54
CA GLU A 112 -2.65 -21.63 -7.08
C GLU A 112 -4.05 -22.07 -7.60
N GLY A 113 -4.72 -21.23 -8.39
CA GLY A 113 -6.09 -21.45 -8.85
C GLY A 113 -6.52 -20.70 -10.11
N SER A 114 -5.65 -19.88 -10.72
CA SER A 114 -5.88 -19.41 -12.10
C SER A 114 -5.00 -20.23 -13.03
N ASP A 115 -5.60 -21.32 -13.47
CA ASP A 115 -5.25 -22.04 -14.69
C ASP A 115 -5.37 -21.02 -15.84
N ASP A 116 -4.27 -20.34 -16.16
CA ASP A 116 -4.06 -19.85 -17.52
C ASP A 116 -3.84 -21.12 -18.36
N GLU A 117 -4.93 -21.72 -18.80
CA GLU A 117 -4.96 -22.39 -20.10
C GLU A 117 -4.67 -21.32 -21.16
N ASP A 118 -3.41 -20.92 -21.27
CA ASP A 118 -2.84 -20.55 -22.55
C ASP A 118 -2.91 -21.82 -23.41
N GLU A 119 -4.09 -22.11 -23.98
CA GLU A 119 -4.16 -22.95 -25.17
C GLU A 119 -3.36 -22.22 -26.25
N PRO A 120 -2.18 -22.74 -26.69
CA PRO A 120 -1.65 -22.28 -27.96
C PRO A 120 -2.63 -22.77 -29.02
N SER A 121 -3.47 -21.86 -29.51
CA SER A 121 -4.32 -22.10 -30.68
C SER A 121 -3.43 -22.61 -31.82
N ILE A 122 -3.58 -23.89 -32.16
CA ILE A 122 -2.91 -24.56 -33.30
C ILE A 122 -3.48 -24.04 -34.62
#